data_AF-A0A915DVG4-F1
#
_entry.id   AF-A0A915DVG4-F1
#
_cell.length_a   1.000
_cell.length_b   1.000
_cell.length_c   1.000
_cell.angle_alpha   90.00
_cell.angle_beta   90.00
_cell.angle_gamma   90.00
#
_symmetry.space_group_name_H-M   'P 1'
#
loop_
_entity.id
_entity.type
_entity.pdbx_description
1 polymer ?
#
loop_
_entity_poly.entity_id
_entity_poly.type
_entity_poly.pdbx_seq_one_letter_code
_entity_poly.pdbx_strand_id
1 'polypeptide(L)'
;MIQFQSVTKVFEKSKQEGRYNMQNITSKESPIYENWALGESFEGKGLDGTQHKIKFDMMGDELTEEHFRLEDPSDKGDIYHYTVEGDQLVLKLQNQSIVCRRFFKRIQ
;
A
#
# COMPACT_ATOMS: atom_id res chain seq x y z
N MET A 1 16.82 -15.48 -1.58
CA MET A 1 17.08 -15.19 -0.15
C MET A 1 15.80 -14.58 0.42
N ILE A 2 15.19 -15.20 1.43
CA ILE A 2 13.98 -14.66 2.09
C ILE A 2 14.46 -13.59 3.09
N GLN A 3 13.96 -12.37 2.96
CA GLN A 3 14.26 -11.29 3.89
C GLN A 3 13.07 -11.07 4.84
N PHE A 4 13.33 -11.07 6.14
CA PHE A 4 12.34 -10.75 7.15
C PHE A 4 12.36 -9.25 7.42
N GLN A 5 11.33 -8.54 6.96
CA GLN A 5 11.13 -7.14 7.28
C GLN A 5 9.75 -6.95 7.90
N SER A 6 9.72 -6.55 9.16
CA SER A 6 8.51 -6.07 9.81
C SER A 6 8.09 -4.75 9.20
N VAL A 7 6.79 -4.63 8.90
CA VAL A 7 6.17 -3.43 8.37
C VAL A 7 4.93 -3.17 9.20
N THR A 8 4.83 -1.98 9.77
CA THR A 8 3.60 -1.49 10.41
C THR A 8 2.95 -0.49 9.46
N LYS A 9 1.68 -0.72 9.12
CA LYS A 9 0.90 0.20 8.30
C LYS A 9 0.02 1.06 9.21
N VAL A 10 0.12 2.37 9.05
CA VAL A 10 -0.73 3.34 9.73
C VAL A 10 -1.58 4.01 8.66
N PHE A 11 -2.89 3.88 8.78
CA PHE A 11 -3.87 4.55 7.93
C PHE A 11 -4.61 5.57 8.78
N GLU A 12 -4.69 6.81 8.31
CA GLU A 12 -5.35 7.89 9.03
C GLU A 12 -6.13 8.79 8.07
N LYS A 13 -7.17 9.44 8.59
CA LYS A 13 -7.82 10.53 7.86
C LYS A 13 -6.90 11.75 7.86
N SER A 14 -6.78 12.41 6.72
CA SER A 14 -6.13 13.73 6.67
C SER A 14 -6.99 14.78 7.39
N LYS A 15 -6.40 15.95 7.65
CA LYS A 15 -7.11 17.16 8.06
C LYS A 15 -8.06 17.67 6.97
N GLN A 16 -7.83 17.29 5.70
CA GLN A 16 -8.69 17.64 4.58
C GLN A 16 -9.79 16.58 4.39
N GLU A 17 -11.02 17.05 4.18
CA GLU A 17 -12.17 16.17 3.97
C GLU A 17 -11.98 15.30 2.71
N GLY A 18 -12.31 14.02 2.82
CA GLY A 18 -12.17 13.06 1.73
C GLY A 18 -10.72 12.66 1.40
N ARG A 19 -9.73 13.11 2.19
CA ARG A 19 -8.31 12.76 2.01
C ARG A 19 -7.77 11.95 3.17
N TYR A 20 -6.70 11.22 2.89
CA TYR A 20 -6.11 10.24 3.81
C TYR A 20 -4.59 10.40 3.84
N ASN A 21 -3.98 9.93 4.92
CA ASN A 21 -2.55 9.70 4.98
C ASN A 21 -2.27 8.22 5.26
N MET A 22 -1.12 7.76 4.81
CA MET A 22 -0.64 6.41 5.06
C MET A 22 0.85 6.44 5.36
N GLN A 23 1.27 5.70 6.38
CA GLN A 23 2.68 5.48 6.68
C GLN A 23 3.00 3.99 6.68
N ASN A 24 4.07 3.63 5.97
CA ASN A 24 4.66 2.30 6.00
C ASN A 24 5.89 2.32 6.90
N ILE A 25 5.76 2.00 8.18
CA ILE A 25 6.87 2.01 9.13
C ILE A 25 7.69 0.74 8.96
N THR A 26 8.97 0.89 8.63
CA THR A 26 9.93 -0.23 8.54
C THR A 26 11.19 0.07 9.34
N SER A 27 12.06 -0.93 9.53
CA SER A 27 13.33 -0.75 10.23
C SER A 27 14.38 0.08 9.48
N LYS A 28 14.18 0.34 8.18
CA LYS A 28 15.14 1.09 7.34
C LYS A 28 14.62 2.49 7.05
N GLU A 29 13.61 2.55 6.20
CA GLU A 29 12.98 3.78 5.74
C GLU A 29 11.46 3.61 5.86
N SER A 30 10.78 4.70 6.24
CA SER A 30 9.35 4.68 6.46
C SER A 30 8.65 5.65 5.51
N PRO A 31 8.27 5.22 4.28
CA PRO A 31 7.56 6.08 3.35
C PRO A 31 6.25 6.58 3.96
N ILE A 32 5.98 7.87 3.75
CA ILE A 32 4.76 8.55 4.14
C ILE A 32 4.07 9.04 2.86
N TYR A 33 2.78 8.76 2.74
CA TYR A 33 1.90 9.28 1.71
C TYR A 33 0.89 10.19 2.38
N GLU A 34 0.88 11.47 2.03
CA GLU A 34 0.01 12.48 2.66
C GLU A 34 -1.03 13.00 1.68
N ASN A 35 -2.22 13.32 2.19
CA ASN A 35 -3.29 13.99 1.47
C ASN A 35 -3.71 13.32 0.16
N TRP A 36 -3.63 11.99 0.06
CA TRP A 36 -4.14 11.28 -1.11
C TRP A 36 -5.66 11.11 -1.01
N ALA A 37 -6.32 10.99 -2.17
CA ALA A 37 -7.75 10.73 -2.27
C ALA A 37 -8.01 9.43 -3.03
N LEU A 38 -9.13 8.78 -2.74
CA LEU A 38 -9.55 7.59 -3.49
C LEU A 38 -9.80 7.94 -4.96
N GLY A 39 -9.34 7.08 -5.86
CA GLY A 39 -9.43 7.27 -7.31
C GLY A 39 -8.37 8.20 -7.91
N GLU A 40 -7.65 9.00 -7.09
CA GLU A 40 -6.60 9.90 -7.55
C GLU A 40 -5.23 9.21 -7.53
N SER A 41 -4.45 9.38 -8.59
CA SER A 41 -3.04 8.99 -8.60
C SER A 41 -2.15 10.10 -8.05
N PHE A 42 -1.13 9.73 -7.29
CA PHE A 42 -0.08 10.64 -6.81
C PHE A 42 1.29 9.98 -6.92
N GLU A 43 2.35 10.75 -6.77
CA GLU A 43 3.72 10.21 -6.77
C GLU A 43 4.19 10.00 -5.33
N GLY A 44 4.71 8.82 -5.03
CA GLY A 44 5.26 8.48 -3.72
C GLY A 44 6.44 7.53 -3.81
N LYS A 45 7.25 7.50 -2.76
CA LYS A 45 8.40 6.58 -2.69
C LYS A 45 7.94 5.18 -2.31
N GLY A 46 8.24 4.19 -3.14
CA GLY A 46 7.98 2.78 -2.85
C GLY A 46 8.84 2.23 -1.72
N LEU A 47 8.51 1.03 -1.22
CA LEU A 47 9.34 0.32 -0.23
C LEU A 47 10.70 -0.13 -0.81
N ASP A 48 10.83 -0.18 -2.13
CA ASP A 48 12.09 -0.43 -2.83
C ASP A 48 12.98 0.82 -2.94
N GLY A 49 12.47 1.98 -2.50
CA GLY A 49 13.17 3.25 -2.49
C GLY A 49 13.08 4.03 -3.80
N THR A 50 12.37 3.52 -4.81
CA THR A 50 12.19 4.18 -6.10
C THR A 50 10.92 5.04 -6.10
N GLN A 51 10.79 5.94 -7.08
CA GLN A 51 9.60 6.78 -7.21
C GLN A 51 8.50 6.03 -7.97
N HIS A 52 7.32 5.94 -7.38
CA HIS A 52 6.17 5.25 -7.93
C HIS A 52 5.03 6.24 -8.19
N LYS A 53 4.23 5.95 -9.22
CA LYS A 53 2.86 6.45 -9.32
C LYS A 53 1.96 5.49 -8.53
N ILE A 54 1.28 6.03 -7.53
CA ILE A 54 0.47 5.28 -6.58
C ILE A 54 -0.98 5.71 -6.71
N LYS A 55 -1.92 4.76 -6.64
CA LYS A 55 -3.36 5.03 -6.61
C LYS A 55 -4.02 4.14 -5.57
N PHE A 56 -4.86 4.73 -4.72
CA PHE A 56 -5.75 3.99 -3.84
C PHE A 56 -7.18 4.04 -4.38
N ASP A 57 -7.89 2.92 -4.31
CA ASP A 57 -9.29 2.84 -4.73
C ASP A 57 -10.09 1.89 -3.84
N MET A 58 -11.40 2.08 -3.78
CA MET A 58 -12.31 1.22 -3.01
C MET A 58 -13.24 0.46 -3.94
N MET A 59 -13.21 -0.88 -3.85
CA MET A 59 -14.14 -1.77 -4.55
C MET A 59 -14.97 -2.53 -3.53
N GLY A 60 -16.13 -1.95 -3.15
CA GLY A 60 -16.94 -2.47 -2.05
C GLY A 60 -16.18 -2.34 -0.73
N ASP A 61 -15.86 -3.46 -0.09
CA ASP A 61 -15.12 -3.52 1.18
C ASP A 61 -13.62 -3.82 1.00
N GLU A 62 -13.13 -3.87 -0.25
CA GLU A 62 -11.72 -4.07 -0.58
C GLU A 62 -11.07 -2.73 -0.97
N LEU A 63 -9.94 -2.40 -0.33
CA LEU A 63 -9.07 -1.29 -0.73
C LEU A 63 -7.98 -1.83 -1.66
N THR A 64 -7.82 -1.23 -2.83
CA THR A 64 -6.72 -1.54 -3.76
C THR A 64 -5.66 -0.45 -3.71
N GLU A 65 -4.39 -0.83 -3.67
CA GLU A 65 -3.21 0.04 -3.81
C GLU A 65 -2.45 -0.40 -5.06
N GLU A 66 -2.47 0.44 -6.10
CA GLU A 66 -1.75 0.21 -7.35
C GLU A 66 -0.44 1.01 -7.36
N HIS A 67 0.66 0.35 -7.71
CA HIS A 67 2.00 0.93 -7.76
C HIS A 67 2.63 0.72 -9.13
N PHE A 68 3.03 1.80 -9.80
CA PHE A 68 3.81 1.74 -11.05
C PHE A 68 5.13 2.47 -10.85
N ARG A 69 6.27 1.82 -11.12
CA ARG A 69 7.58 2.48 -11.08
C ARG A 69 7.68 3.51 -12.20
N LEU A 70 8.04 4.75 -11.87
CA LEU A 70 8.17 5.82 -12.87
C LEU A 70 9.39 5.63 -13.77
N GLU A 71 10.42 4.92 -13.29
CA GLU A 71 11.67 4.70 -14.01
C GLU A 71 11.62 3.52 -15.00
N ASP A 72 10.60 2.66 -14.90
CA ASP A 72 10.41 1.52 -15.80
C ASP A 72 9.09 1.65 -16.56
N PRO A 73 9.11 2.17 -17.81
CA PRO A 73 7.93 2.28 -18.66
C PRO A 73 7.26 0.94 -19.00
N SER A 74 7.95 -0.19 -18.77
CA SER A 74 7.43 -1.54 -19.00
C SER A 74 6.83 -2.18 -17.74
N ASP A 75 6.90 -1.49 -16.60
CA ASP A 75 6.34 -1.98 -15.35
C ASP A 75 4.82 -2.17 -15.50
N LYS A 76 4.39 -3.42 -15.28
CA LYS A 76 2.96 -3.78 -15.31
C LYS A 76 2.23 -3.34 -14.05
N GLY A 77 2.98 -2.85 -13.07
CA GLY A 77 2.50 -2.42 -11.78
C GLY A 77 2.26 -3.57 -10.81
N ASP A 78 2.36 -3.25 -9.53
CA ASP A 78 1.98 -4.13 -8.43
C ASP A 78 0.62 -3.66 -7.89
N ILE A 79 -0.33 -4.58 -7.75
CA ILE A 79 -1.66 -4.30 -7.17
C ILE A 79 -1.77 -5.06 -5.85
N TYR A 80 -1.83 -4.31 -4.75
CA TYR A 80 -2.10 -4.83 -3.42
C TYR A 80 -3.58 -4.71 -3.09
N HIS A 81 -4.16 -5.80 -2.60
CA HIS A 81 -5.56 -5.87 -2.19
C HIS A 81 -5.63 -5.98 -0.68
N TYR A 82 -6.39 -5.08 -0.05
CA TYR A 82 -6.56 -5.01 1.39
C TYR A 82 -8.00 -5.30 1.78
N THR A 83 -8.18 -6.28 2.67
CA THR A 83 -9.47 -6.58 3.29
C THR A 83 -9.32 -6.65 4.80
N VAL A 84 -10.39 -6.31 5.52
CA VAL A 84 -10.46 -6.52 6.98
C VAL A 84 -11.22 -7.80 7.24
N GLU A 85 -10.52 -8.80 7.78
CA GLU A 85 -11.08 -10.10 8.15
C GLU A 85 -11.02 -10.24 9.67
N GLY A 86 -12.17 -10.07 10.34
CA GLY A 86 -12.23 -10.06 11.81
C GLY A 86 -11.45 -8.88 12.40
N ASP A 87 -10.40 -9.18 13.18
CA ASP A 87 -9.51 -8.20 13.80
C ASP A 87 -8.19 -7.99 13.02
N GLN A 88 -8.08 -8.58 11.83
CA GLN A 88 -6.88 -8.57 11.02
C GLN A 88 -7.07 -7.76 9.73
N LEU A 89 -6.00 -7.09 9.32
CA LEU A 89 -5.88 -6.58 7.96
C LEU A 89 -5.14 -7.64 7.13
N VAL A 90 -5.75 -8.08 6.03
CA VAL A 90 -5.17 -9.04 5.10
C VAL A 90 -4.75 -8.29 3.84
N LEU A 91 -3.46 -8.35 3.51
CA LEU A 91 -2.92 -7.87 2.25
C LEU A 91 -2.70 -9.08 1.35
N LYS A 92 -3.27 -9.04 0.14
CA LYS A 92 -3.04 -10.01 -0.92
C LYS A 92 -2.33 -9.33 -2.09
N LEU A 93 -1.22 -9.92 -2.53
CA LEU A 93 -0.56 -9.58 -3.79
C LEU A 93 -0.71 -10.78 -4.72
N GLN A 94 -1.15 -10.55 -5.95
CA GLN A 94 -1.28 -11.60 -6.95
C GLN A 94 -0.54 -11.22 -8.23
N ASN A 95 0.43 -12.04 -8.62
CA ASN A 95 1.13 -11.92 -9.89
C ASN A 95 1.08 -13.27 -10.61
N GLN A 96 0.29 -13.35 -11.69
CA GLN A 96 0.00 -14.57 -12.42
C GLN A 96 -0.48 -15.71 -11.50
N SER A 97 0.28 -16.80 -11.39
CA SER A 97 -0.01 -17.95 -10.53
C SER A 97 0.50 -17.81 -9.10
N ILE A 98 1.30 -16.77 -8.81
CA ILE A 98 1.91 -16.55 -7.50
C ILE A 98 0.99 -15.63 -6.69
N VAL A 99 0.57 -16.12 -5.52
CA VAL A 99 -0.20 -15.35 -4.54
C VAL A 99 0.61 -15.23 -3.26
N CYS A 100 0.87 -14.01 -2.84
CA CYS A 100 1.43 -13.70 -1.53
C CYS A 100 0.32 -13.12 -0.64
N ARG A 101 0.29 -13.54 0.63
CA ARG A 101 -0.59 -12.97 1.64
C ARG A 101 0.21 -12.52 2.84
N ARG A 102 -0.13 -11.35 3.37
CA ARG A 102 0.43 -10.80 4.59
C ARG A 102 -0.70 -10.44 5.54
N PHE A 103 -0.60 -10.95 6.76
CA PHE A 103 -1.60 -10.74 7.81
C PHE A 103 -1.05 -9.76 8.82
N PHE A 104 -1.79 -8.68 9.08
CA PHE A 104 -1.44 -7.66 10.06
C PHE A 104 -2.42 -7.74 11.22
N LYS A 105 -1.89 -7.71 12.44
CA LYS A 105 -2.70 -7.54 13.65
C LYS A 105 -2.87 -6.05 13.90
N ARG A 106 -4.08 -5.63 14.28
CA ARG A 106 -4.31 -4.26 14.74
C ARG A 106 -3.51 -4.02 16.02
N ILE A 107 -2.75 -2.94 16.05
CA ILE A 107 -2.03 -2.46 17.24
C ILE A 107 -2.98 -1.49 17.97
N GLN A 108 -3.15 -1.68 19.28
CA GLN A 108 -3.90 -0.77 20.15
C GLN A 108 -3.03 0.39 20.62
#